data_AF-A0A6A4YRZ5-F1
#
_entry.id   AF-A0A6A4YRZ5-F1
#
_cell.length_a   1.000
_cell.length_b   1.000
_cell.length_c   1.000
_cell.angle_alpha   90.00
_cell.angle_beta   90.00
_cell.angle_gamma   90.00
#
_symmetry.space_group_name_H-M   'P 1'
#
loop_
_entity.id
_entity.type
_entity.pdbx_description
1 polymer ?
#
loop_
_entity_poly.entity_id
_entity_poly.type
_entity_poly.pdbx_seq_one_letter_code
_entity_poly.pdbx_strand_id
1 'polypeptide(L)'
;MTTTSEATPLVQDQQATTTSTASTPWLVRVGAAAAVVVGGIVLYTAFRTTPTTAPATATAASLTFCDATVKHEFGYIQLPHKVDDHYFYSFFESRNDPTTDPLVIWLEGGPGSSSTWALLNANGPCTINAELNGTTPNPYSWTTNANVIWLDQPTGVGFSYGDATDDDSNEIDVGRNVYGFLQGWLKQHPQFQSNPFFITGQSYGGHYVPAAANYIVHEQAKA
;
A
#
# COMPACT_ATOMS: atom_id res chain seq x y z
N MET A 1 -20.14 31.65 -15.31
CA MET A 1 -19.00 31.06 -14.58
C MET A 1 -19.58 29.94 -13.74
N THR A 2 -19.55 28.72 -14.28
CA THR A 2 -20.08 27.53 -13.64
C THR A 2 -18.98 27.03 -12.70
N THR A 3 -19.22 27.10 -11.40
CA THR A 3 -18.35 26.49 -10.38
C THR A 3 -18.49 24.98 -10.50
N THR A 4 -17.55 24.32 -11.17
CA THR A 4 -17.40 22.87 -11.08
C THR A 4 -16.88 22.55 -9.69
N SER A 5 -17.75 22.01 -8.84
CA SER A 5 -17.35 21.40 -7.57
C SER A 5 -16.52 20.17 -7.92
N GLU A 6 -15.21 20.26 -7.69
CA GLU A 6 -14.20 19.22 -7.94
C GLU A 6 -14.19 18.18 -6.80
N ALA A 7 -15.37 17.76 -6.36
CA ALA A 7 -15.54 16.78 -5.29
C ALA A 7 -16.64 15.80 -5.68
N THR A 8 -16.27 14.79 -6.47
CA THR A 8 -17.15 13.65 -6.78
C THR A 8 -17.05 12.64 -5.65
N PRO A 9 -18.14 12.30 -4.94
CA PRO A 9 -18.12 11.28 -3.89
C PRO A 9 -17.66 9.91 -4.42
N LEU A 10 -16.81 9.22 -3.67
CA LEU A 10 -16.04 8.05 -4.15
C LEU A 10 -16.79 6.71 -4.15
N VAL A 11 -17.99 6.59 -3.57
CA VAL A 11 -18.73 5.32 -3.51
C VAL A 11 -20.25 5.55 -3.61
N GLN A 12 -20.93 4.78 -4.48
CA GLN A 12 -22.36 4.47 -4.37
C GLN A 12 -22.55 2.94 -4.36
N ASP A 13 -23.47 2.47 -3.52
CA ASP A 13 -23.72 1.05 -3.24
C ASP A 13 -23.98 0.22 -4.52
N GLN A 14 -23.20 -0.84 -4.74
CA GLN A 14 -23.50 -1.89 -5.72
C GLN A 14 -23.38 -3.28 -5.07
N GLN A 15 -24.48 -4.03 -5.12
CA GLN A 15 -24.60 -5.41 -4.64
C GLN A 15 -23.91 -6.40 -5.58
N ALA A 16 -23.20 -7.38 -5.01
CA ALA A 16 -22.48 -8.40 -5.75
C ALA A 16 -23.41 -9.45 -6.39
N THR A 17 -23.13 -9.82 -7.64
CA THR A 17 -23.67 -11.03 -8.26
C THR A 17 -22.53 -12.00 -8.56
N THR A 18 -22.54 -13.17 -7.93
CA THR A 18 -21.57 -14.25 -8.11
C THR A 18 -21.99 -15.17 -9.26
N THR A 19 -21.02 -15.61 -10.06
CA THR A 19 -21.14 -16.85 -10.85
C THR A 19 -19.82 -17.59 -10.92
N SER A 20 -19.92 -18.92 -11.02
CA SER A 20 -18.93 -19.94 -10.68
C SER A 20 -18.60 -20.86 -11.86
N THR A 21 -17.52 -21.65 -11.73
CA THR A 21 -17.08 -22.88 -12.47
C THR A 21 -16.40 -22.70 -13.85
N ALA A 22 -15.41 -23.49 -14.30
CA ALA A 22 -14.67 -24.65 -13.77
C ALA A 22 -13.42 -25.03 -14.63
N SER A 23 -12.49 -25.73 -13.96
CA SER A 23 -11.61 -26.87 -14.35
C SER A 23 -10.67 -26.85 -15.56
N THR A 24 -9.40 -27.14 -15.27
CA THR A 24 -8.26 -27.44 -16.16
C THR A 24 -8.03 -28.96 -16.32
N PRO A 25 -7.52 -29.46 -17.47
CA PRO A 25 -6.93 -30.80 -17.55
C PRO A 25 -5.39 -30.81 -17.55
N TRP A 26 -4.89 -31.78 -16.79
CA TRP A 26 -3.58 -32.44 -16.71
C TRP A 26 -2.84 -32.75 -18.02
N LEU A 27 -1.49 -32.63 -18.02
CA LEU A 27 -0.50 -33.67 -18.43
C LEU A 27 0.99 -33.20 -18.35
N VAL A 28 1.65 -33.68 -17.29
CA VAL A 28 3.04 -34.22 -17.13
C VAL A 28 4.12 -33.92 -18.19
N ARG A 29 5.31 -33.47 -17.73
CA ARG A 29 6.64 -33.98 -18.20
C ARG A 29 7.70 -33.99 -17.07
N VAL A 30 8.50 -35.06 -17.03
CA VAL A 30 9.50 -35.45 -16.00
C VAL A 30 10.90 -35.57 -16.61
N GLY A 31 11.95 -35.35 -15.80
CA GLY A 31 13.31 -35.94 -15.92
C GLY A 31 14.40 -34.92 -16.30
N ALA A 32 15.59 -34.85 -15.68
CA ALA A 32 16.41 -35.92 -15.11
C ALA A 32 17.33 -35.44 -13.96
N ALA A 33 17.80 -36.42 -13.18
CA ALA A 33 18.61 -36.28 -11.98
C ALA A 33 20.11 -36.50 -12.21
N ALA A 34 20.88 -36.14 -11.18
CA ALA A 34 22.15 -36.71 -10.72
C ALA A 34 23.47 -36.04 -11.18
N ALA A 35 23.96 -35.14 -10.32
CA ALA A 35 25.37 -35.06 -9.96
C ALA A 35 25.45 -35.12 -8.42
N VAL A 36 25.59 -36.32 -7.85
CA VAL A 36 25.64 -36.53 -6.40
C VAL A 36 27.05 -36.96 -6.00
N VAL A 37 27.42 -36.59 -4.78
CA VAL A 37 28.50 -37.17 -3.96
C VAL A 37 29.88 -36.72 -4.43
N VAL A 38 30.43 -35.59 -3.96
CA VAL A 38 31.35 -35.58 -2.80
C VAL A 38 31.21 -34.32 -1.92
N GLY A 39 30.49 -33.27 -2.35
CA GLY A 39 30.30 -32.04 -1.55
C GLY A 39 29.25 -32.12 -0.43
N GLY A 40 28.46 -33.20 -0.38
CA GLY A 40 27.24 -33.30 0.43
C GLY A 40 27.42 -33.66 1.91
N ILE A 41 28.61 -34.07 2.37
CA ILE A 41 28.82 -34.47 3.77
C ILE A 41 29.40 -33.31 4.61
N VAL A 42 30.03 -32.30 3.99
CA VAL A 42 30.56 -31.13 4.70
C VAL A 42 29.50 -30.03 4.90
N LEU A 43 28.43 -30.04 4.09
CA LEU A 43 27.28 -29.12 4.23
C LEU A 43 26.17 -29.64 5.16
N TYR A 44 26.16 -30.93 5.51
CA TYR A 44 25.12 -31.50 6.38
C TYR A 44 25.31 -31.17 7.86
N THR A 45 26.54 -30.90 8.30
CA THR A 45 26.85 -30.57 9.71
C THR A 45 26.91 -29.07 10.02
N ALA A 46 26.79 -28.19 9.03
CA ALA A 46 26.80 -26.73 9.23
C ALA A 46 25.39 -26.13 9.44
N PHE A 47 24.32 -26.90 9.21
CA PHE A 47 22.92 -26.43 9.31
C PHE A 47 22.18 -26.86 10.59
N ARG A 48 22.89 -27.34 11.61
CA ARG A 48 22.28 -27.68 12.91
C ARG A 48 22.94 -26.97 14.08
N THR A 49 22.89 -25.64 14.06
CA THR A 49 22.72 -24.79 15.25
C THR A 49 22.28 -23.41 14.79
N THR A 50 21.05 -23.27 14.27
CA THR A 50 20.36 -21.99 14.41
C THR A 50 19.90 -21.93 15.86
N PRO A 51 20.35 -20.97 16.67
CA PRO A 51 19.66 -20.69 17.92
C PRO A 51 18.24 -20.29 17.52
N THR A 52 17.27 -21.11 17.90
CA THR A 52 15.87 -20.75 17.84
C THR A 52 15.63 -19.70 18.93
N THR A 53 16.13 -18.49 18.70
CA THR A 53 15.52 -17.31 19.30
C THR A 53 14.14 -17.26 18.67
N ALA A 54 13.13 -17.70 19.43
CA ALA A 54 11.75 -17.30 19.19
C ALA A 54 11.77 -15.81 18.84
N PRO A 55 10.98 -15.34 17.85
CA PRO A 55 10.83 -13.90 17.66
C PRO A 55 10.46 -13.37 19.03
N ALA A 56 11.35 -12.55 19.61
CA ALA A 56 11.05 -11.90 20.86
C ALA A 56 9.69 -11.27 20.61
N THR A 57 8.68 -11.73 21.34
CA THR A 57 7.41 -11.04 21.39
C THR A 57 7.82 -9.69 21.94
N ALA A 58 8.01 -8.73 21.05
CA ALA A 58 8.14 -7.36 21.42
C ALA A 58 6.79 -7.08 22.06
N THR A 59 6.73 -7.24 23.38
CA THR A 59 5.73 -6.58 24.21
C THR A 59 5.70 -5.18 23.65
N ALA A 60 4.56 -4.80 23.07
CA ALA A 60 4.29 -3.48 22.57
C ALA A 60 4.45 -2.51 23.74
N ALA A 61 5.71 -2.17 24.07
CA ALA A 61 6.03 -0.86 24.56
C ALA A 61 5.32 0.04 23.57
N SER A 62 4.46 0.91 24.09
CA SER A 62 3.87 2.02 23.37
C SER A 62 5.01 2.84 22.78
N LEU A 63 5.60 2.35 21.69
CA LEU A 63 6.42 3.09 20.77
C LEU A 63 5.40 3.98 20.11
N THR A 64 5.25 5.17 20.68
CA THR A 64 4.60 6.29 20.02
C THR A 64 5.43 6.59 18.78
N PHE A 65 5.10 5.89 17.70
CA PHE A 65 5.73 6.06 16.41
C PHE A 65 5.29 7.41 15.85
N CYS A 66 6.26 8.23 15.46
CA CYS A 66 6.03 9.45 14.71
C CYS A 66 5.20 10.52 15.44
N ASP A 67 3.88 10.49 15.34
CA ASP A 67 2.97 11.48 15.90
C ASP A 67 1.93 10.80 16.79
N ALA A 68 2.17 10.89 18.10
CA ALA A 68 1.31 10.35 19.14
C ALA A 68 -0.01 11.11 19.32
N THR A 69 -0.12 12.31 18.76
CA THR A 69 -1.25 13.22 19.03
C THR A 69 -2.42 12.99 18.09
N VAL A 70 -2.20 12.29 16.98
CA VAL A 70 -3.20 11.94 15.99
C VAL A 70 -3.37 10.43 15.92
N LYS A 71 -4.52 9.96 15.43
CA LYS A 71 -4.66 8.56 15.08
C LYS A 71 -3.85 8.28 13.83
N HIS A 72 -3.20 7.13 13.84
CA HIS A 72 -2.47 6.62 12.70
C HIS A 72 -2.58 5.11 12.68
N GLU A 73 -2.47 4.55 11.49
CA GLU A 73 -2.52 3.11 11.27
C GLU A 73 -1.62 2.71 10.13
N PHE A 74 -1.24 1.44 10.15
CA PHE A 74 -0.51 0.77 9.10
C PHE A 74 -1.23 -0.53 8.82
N GLY A 75 -1.44 -0.83 7.55
CA GLY A 75 -2.27 -1.96 7.19
C GLY A 75 -2.08 -2.39 5.76
N TYR A 76 -2.87 -3.39 5.39
CA TYR A 76 -2.88 -3.97 4.07
C TYR A 76 -4.30 -3.97 3.55
N ILE A 77 -4.46 -3.69 2.26
CA ILE A 77 -5.70 -3.92 1.53
C ILE A 77 -5.42 -4.97 0.45
N GLN A 78 -6.11 -6.10 0.55
CA GLN A 78 -6.09 -7.11 -0.50
C GLN A 78 -6.83 -6.59 -1.73
N LEU A 79 -6.19 -6.65 -2.90
CA LEU A 79 -6.79 -6.17 -4.14
C LEU A 79 -7.82 -7.18 -4.67
N PRO A 80 -9.04 -6.73 -5.03
CA PRO A 80 -10.16 -7.62 -5.29
C PRO A 80 -10.08 -8.41 -6.61
N HIS A 81 -9.12 -8.09 -7.48
CA HIS A 81 -8.99 -8.64 -8.83
C HIS A 81 -7.62 -9.26 -9.10
N LYS A 82 -6.87 -9.52 -8.02
CA LYS A 82 -5.55 -10.16 -8.00
C LYS A 82 -5.66 -11.49 -7.23
N VAL A 83 -4.67 -12.36 -7.36
CA VAL A 83 -4.65 -13.67 -6.69
C VAL A 83 -4.46 -13.49 -5.19
N ASP A 84 -3.38 -12.83 -4.79
CA ASP A 84 -3.02 -12.58 -3.38
C ASP A 84 -2.18 -11.30 -3.24
N ASP A 85 -2.55 -10.24 -3.94
CA ASP A 85 -1.86 -8.94 -3.86
C ASP A 85 -2.43 -8.07 -2.73
N HIS A 86 -1.53 -7.58 -1.88
CA HIS A 86 -1.81 -6.78 -0.70
C HIS A 86 -1.00 -5.49 -0.74
N TYR A 87 -1.70 -4.38 -0.96
CA TYR A 87 -1.09 -3.06 -0.90
C TYR A 87 -0.97 -2.58 0.54
N PHE A 88 0.26 -2.33 0.97
CA PHE A 88 0.58 -1.73 2.25
C PHE A 88 0.34 -0.22 2.22
N TYR A 89 -0.18 0.31 3.32
CA TYR A 89 -0.35 1.74 3.49
C TYR A 89 0.05 2.20 4.89
N SER A 90 0.53 3.43 4.96
CA SER A 90 0.65 4.21 6.19
C SER A 90 -0.38 5.33 6.16
N PHE A 91 -1.22 5.45 7.18
CA PHE A 91 -2.24 6.50 7.29
C PHE A 91 -2.08 7.31 8.56
N PHE A 92 -2.21 8.63 8.44
CA PHE A 92 -2.27 9.56 9.56
C PHE A 92 -3.45 10.51 9.38
N GLU A 93 -4.26 10.67 10.43
CA GLU A 93 -5.32 11.67 10.49
C GLU A 93 -4.72 13.10 10.47
N SER A 94 -5.53 14.06 10.01
CA SER A 94 -5.18 15.48 10.11
C SER A 94 -4.99 15.91 11.57
N ARG A 95 -4.01 16.79 11.81
CA ARG A 95 -3.79 17.46 13.10
C ARG A 95 -4.83 18.55 13.37
N ASN A 96 -5.51 19.03 12.33
CA ASN A 96 -6.51 20.10 12.44
C ASN A 96 -7.92 19.55 12.65
N ASP A 97 -8.60 19.07 11.60
CA ASP A 97 -9.90 18.41 11.71
C ASP A 97 -10.02 17.24 10.73
N PRO A 98 -9.78 16.00 11.18
CA PRO A 98 -9.86 14.80 10.33
C PRO A 98 -11.21 14.62 9.62
N THR A 99 -12.30 15.17 10.17
CA THR A 99 -13.66 14.96 9.64
C THR A 99 -13.98 15.87 8.47
N THR A 100 -13.27 16.98 8.31
CA THR A 100 -13.52 17.98 7.26
C THR A 100 -12.32 18.24 6.35
N ASP A 101 -11.10 18.01 6.85
CA ASP A 101 -9.87 18.16 6.08
C ASP A 101 -9.78 17.09 4.97
N PRO A 102 -9.12 17.40 3.83
CA PRO A 102 -9.07 16.48 2.69
C PRO A 102 -8.41 15.14 3.01
N LEU A 103 -8.84 14.10 2.30
CA LEU A 103 -8.12 12.83 2.18
C LEU A 103 -7.16 12.93 1.01
N VAL A 104 -5.87 12.71 1.26
CA VAL A 104 -4.81 12.80 0.26
C VAL A 104 -4.09 11.47 0.20
N ILE A 105 -3.97 10.89 -1.00
CA ILE A 105 -3.07 9.77 -1.23
C ILE A 105 -1.78 10.25 -1.88
N TRP A 106 -0.65 9.76 -1.36
CA TRP A 106 0.70 10.00 -1.89
C TRP A 106 1.23 8.75 -2.58
N LEU A 107 1.63 8.92 -3.85
CA LEU A 107 2.24 7.90 -4.69
C LEU A 107 3.69 8.27 -4.99
N GLU A 108 4.63 7.61 -4.33
CA GLU A 108 6.04 7.76 -4.67
C GLU A 108 6.37 7.16 -6.04
N GLY A 109 7.44 7.67 -6.67
CA GLY A 109 7.84 7.27 -8.02
C GLY A 109 8.78 6.08 -8.08
N GLY A 110 9.97 6.30 -8.66
CA GLY A 110 10.95 5.26 -8.98
C GLY A 110 11.02 5.03 -10.49
N PRO A 111 10.21 4.12 -11.08
CA PRO A 111 9.16 3.27 -10.48
C PRO A 111 9.72 2.28 -9.45
N GLY A 112 8.90 1.86 -8.48
CA GLY A 112 9.28 0.85 -7.48
C GLY A 112 9.76 1.38 -6.13
N SER A 113 9.62 2.69 -5.88
CA SER A 113 10.00 3.30 -4.60
C SER A 113 8.85 3.26 -3.60
N SER A 114 9.14 2.89 -2.36
CA SER A 114 8.16 2.91 -1.25
C SER A 114 7.76 4.34 -0.88
N SER A 115 6.46 4.57 -0.70
CA SER A 115 5.92 5.84 -0.20
C SER A 115 6.22 6.04 1.29
N THR A 116 6.59 4.98 2.02
CA THR A 116 7.15 5.10 3.38
C THR A 116 8.42 5.96 3.39
N TRP A 117 9.14 6.04 2.26
CA TRP A 117 10.26 6.96 2.14
C TRP A 117 9.81 8.42 2.27
N ALA A 118 8.76 8.84 1.56
CA ALA A 118 8.22 10.19 1.63
C ALA A 118 7.58 10.51 2.99
N LEU A 119 6.93 9.52 3.62
CA LEU A 119 6.45 9.60 5.01
C LEU A 119 7.59 10.04 5.95
N LEU A 120 8.77 9.43 5.83
CA LEU A 120 9.86 9.60 6.81
C LEU A 120 10.95 10.60 6.39
N ASN A 121 10.93 11.09 5.15
CA ASN A 121 12.00 11.96 4.61
C ASN A 121 11.49 13.22 3.90
N ALA A 122 10.19 13.34 3.67
CA ALA A 122 9.62 14.47 2.94
C ALA A 122 8.46 15.12 3.70
N ASN A 123 7.23 14.66 3.46
CA ASN A 123 6.02 15.37 3.84
C ASN A 123 5.24 14.72 5.00
N GLY A 124 5.71 13.58 5.53
CA GLY A 124 5.05 12.94 6.67
C GLY A 124 5.28 13.63 8.01
N PRO A 125 4.66 13.10 9.09
CA PRO A 125 4.53 13.79 10.37
C PRO A 125 5.85 13.91 11.14
N CYS A 126 6.85 13.14 10.75
CA CYS A 126 8.14 13.03 11.41
C CYS A 126 9.24 12.58 10.44
N THR A 127 10.48 12.67 10.89
CA THR A 127 11.65 12.12 10.20
C THR A 127 12.42 11.18 11.12
N ILE A 128 13.18 10.24 10.56
CA ILE A 128 14.07 9.38 11.34
C ILE A 128 15.14 10.25 12.02
N ASN A 129 15.39 10.03 13.32
CA ASN A 129 16.43 10.77 14.04
C ASN A 129 17.85 10.29 13.70
N ALA A 130 18.86 11.10 14.01
CA ALA A 130 20.26 10.79 13.66
C ALA A 130 20.78 9.52 14.36
N GLU A 131 20.22 9.21 15.52
CA GLU A 131 20.57 8.04 16.34
C GLU A 131 19.93 6.74 15.85
N LEU A 132 19.04 6.80 14.85
CA LEU A 132 18.31 5.66 14.28
C LEU A 132 17.52 4.84 15.31
N ASN A 133 17.10 5.47 16.40
CA ASN A 133 16.36 4.83 17.48
C ASN A 133 14.98 5.44 17.73
N GLY A 134 14.57 6.37 16.88
CA GLY A 134 13.28 7.04 16.96
C GLY A 134 13.05 8.03 15.83
N THR A 135 12.04 8.88 16.02
CA THR A 135 11.63 9.88 15.03
C THR A 135 11.53 11.26 15.69
N THR A 136 11.85 12.31 14.93
CA THR A 136 11.65 13.71 15.33
C THR A 136 10.45 14.31 14.59
N PRO A 137 9.57 15.08 15.25
CA PRO A 137 8.42 15.71 14.59
C PRO A 137 8.81 16.60 13.41
N ASN A 138 8.05 16.53 12.32
CA ASN A 138 8.16 17.41 11.18
C ASN A 138 7.15 18.57 11.31
N PRO A 139 7.62 19.82 11.54
CA PRO A 139 6.74 20.98 11.67
C PRO A 139 6.07 21.40 10.35
N TYR A 140 6.52 20.87 9.20
CA TYR A 140 5.98 21.18 7.87
C TYR A 140 5.22 20.00 7.25
N SER A 141 4.77 19.06 8.09
CA SER A 141 4.05 17.90 7.60
C SER A 141 2.74 18.27 6.91
N TRP A 142 2.40 17.51 5.88
CA TRP A 142 1.10 17.61 5.21
C TRP A 142 -0.05 17.22 6.13
N THR A 143 0.18 16.42 7.16
CA THR A 143 -0.85 16.09 8.16
C THR A 143 -1.28 17.30 8.98
N THR A 144 -0.64 18.46 8.83
CA THR A 144 -1.11 19.70 9.48
C THR A 144 -2.52 20.07 9.06
N ASN A 145 -2.95 19.76 7.82
CA ASN A 145 -4.28 20.10 7.30
C ASN A 145 -4.85 19.04 6.34
N ALA A 146 -4.45 17.78 6.48
CA ALA A 146 -4.93 16.70 5.62
C ALA A 146 -4.84 15.34 6.32
N ASN A 147 -5.78 14.46 6.01
CA ASN A 147 -5.66 13.04 6.26
C ASN A 147 -4.80 12.44 5.13
N VAL A 148 -3.67 11.81 5.44
CA VAL A 148 -2.71 11.41 4.39
C VAL A 148 -2.45 9.91 4.42
N ILE A 149 -2.59 9.28 3.26
CA ILE A 149 -2.23 7.89 2.97
C ILE A 149 -0.93 7.89 2.15
N TRP A 150 0.13 7.26 2.67
CA TRP A 150 1.31 6.89 1.87
C TRP A 150 1.16 5.45 1.43
N LEU A 151 0.94 5.25 0.13
CA LEU A 151 0.66 3.94 -0.45
C LEU A 151 1.91 3.33 -1.07
N ASP A 152 2.30 2.14 -0.62
CA ASP A 152 3.36 1.38 -1.28
C ASP A 152 2.75 0.64 -2.49
N GLN A 153 3.17 1.05 -3.69
CA GLN A 153 2.69 0.50 -4.95
C GLN A 153 3.79 0.61 -6.02
N PRO A 154 3.78 -0.24 -7.07
CA PRO A 154 2.89 -1.39 -7.30
C PRO A 154 3.19 -2.62 -6.42
N THR A 155 2.62 -3.78 -6.77
CA THR A 155 2.90 -5.10 -6.17
C THR A 155 4.40 -5.32 -5.93
N GLY A 156 4.76 -5.75 -4.73
CA GLY A 156 6.16 -6.00 -4.34
C GLY A 156 6.98 -4.76 -3.93
N VAL A 157 6.41 -3.55 -4.00
CA VAL A 157 7.09 -2.32 -3.56
C VAL A 157 7.00 -2.15 -2.05
N GLY A 158 8.14 -1.82 -1.42
CA GLY A 158 8.19 -1.50 0.01
C GLY A 158 7.71 -2.67 0.86
N PHE A 159 6.60 -2.47 1.55
CA PHE A 159 5.96 -3.54 2.34
C PHE A 159 4.83 -4.26 1.60
N SER A 160 4.39 -3.77 0.44
CA SER A 160 3.38 -4.46 -0.38
C SER A 160 3.92 -5.77 -0.93
N TYR A 161 3.05 -6.78 -1.03
CA TYR A 161 3.43 -8.12 -1.49
C TYR A 161 2.31 -8.75 -2.30
N GLY A 162 2.65 -9.67 -3.20
CA GLY A 162 1.69 -10.41 -4.00
C GLY A 162 2.29 -11.65 -4.63
N ASP A 163 1.46 -12.42 -5.34
CA ASP A 163 1.93 -13.51 -6.18
C ASP A 163 2.72 -12.96 -7.38
N ALA A 164 3.68 -13.71 -7.91
CA ALA A 164 4.48 -13.26 -9.07
C ALA A 164 3.63 -13.04 -10.33
N THR A 165 2.43 -13.62 -10.40
CA THR A 165 1.46 -13.39 -11.49
C THR A 165 0.62 -12.13 -11.28
N ASP A 166 0.69 -11.50 -10.11
CA ASP A 166 0.00 -10.27 -9.78
C ASP A 166 0.83 -9.01 -10.10
N ASP A 167 2.05 -9.14 -10.63
CA ASP A 167 2.89 -8.00 -11.00
C ASP A 167 2.16 -7.01 -11.93
N ASP A 168 2.27 -5.72 -11.63
CA ASP A 168 1.78 -4.66 -12.50
C ASP A 168 2.74 -4.39 -13.65
N SER A 169 2.22 -4.41 -14.87
CA SER A 169 3.03 -4.31 -16.07
C SER A 169 3.08 -2.90 -16.68
N ASN A 170 2.15 -2.03 -16.29
CA ASN A 170 1.99 -0.67 -16.83
C ASN A 170 1.05 0.19 -15.95
N GLU A 171 0.90 1.48 -16.30
CA GLU A 171 0.08 2.43 -15.53
C GLU A 171 -1.43 2.14 -15.55
N ILE A 172 -1.94 1.38 -16.52
CA ILE A 172 -3.34 0.96 -16.54
C ILE A 172 -3.60 -0.02 -15.41
N ASP A 173 -2.66 -0.95 -15.17
CA ASP A 173 -2.71 -1.88 -14.03
C ASP A 173 -2.62 -1.09 -12.71
N VAL A 174 -1.67 -0.16 -12.59
CA VAL A 174 -1.53 0.72 -11.41
C VAL A 174 -2.82 1.49 -11.15
N GLY A 175 -3.42 2.10 -12.18
CA GLY A 175 -4.66 2.87 -12.02
C GLY A 175 -5.82 2.02 -11.50
N ARG A 176 -5.96 0.79 -12.02
CA ARG A 176 -6.95 -0.18 -11.54
C ARG A 176 -6.68 -0.61 -10.09
N ASN A 177 -5.42 -0.87 -9.75
CA ASN A 177 -5.04 -1.33 -8.42
C ASN A 177 -5.21 -0.25 -7.36
N VAL A 178 -4.82 0.99 -7.65
CA VAL A 178 -5.03 2.14 -6.76
C VAL A 178 -6.53 2.36 -6.52
N TYR A 179 -7.38 2.21 -7.55
CA TYR A 179 -8.83 2.22 -7.36
C TYR A 179 -9.29 1.08 -6.46
N GLY A 180 -8.86 -0.16 -6.70
CA GLY A 180 -9.18 -1.31 -5.87
C GLY A 180 -8.78 -1.14 -4.40
N PHE A 181 -7.58 -0.64 -4.16
CA PHE A 181 -7.09 -0.23 -2.84
C PHE A 181 -8.03 0.78 -2.20
N LEU A 182 -8.35 1.88 -2.91
CA LEU A 182 -9.16 2.97 -2.37
C LEU A 182 -10.57 2.51 -2.00
N GLN A 183 -11.20 1.69 -2.83
CA GLN A 183 -12.50 1.10 -2.53
C GLN A 183 -12.45 0.18 -1.30
N GLY A 184 -11.42 -0.67 -1.21
CA GLY A 184 -11.20 -1.54 -0.05
C GLY A 184 -10.94 -0.75 1.24
N TRP A 185 -10.14 0.31 1.17
CA TRP A 185 -9.80 1.15 2.30
C TRP A 185 -11.01 1.98 2.79
N LEU A 186 -11.76 2.62 1.88
CA LEU A 186 -12.95 3.40 2.22
C LEU A 186 -14.12 2.55 2.74
N LYS A 187 -14.14 1.25 2.41
CA LYS A 187 -15.07 0.30 3.02
C LYS A 187 -14.75 0.07 4.50
N GLN A 188 -13.48 0.06 4.88
CA GLN A 188 -13.03 -0.07 6.26
C GLN A 188 -13.10 1.26 7.02
N HIS A 189 -13.00 2.38 6.30
CA HIS A 189 -12.99 3.73 6.85
C HIS A 189 -14.09 4.62 6.24
N PRO A 190 -15.38 4.27 6.44
CA PRO A 190 -16.49 4.96 5.79
C PRO A 190 -16.60 6.45 6.15
N GLN A 191 -16.06 6.86 7.30
CA GLN A 191 -16.05 8.25 7.74
C GLN A 191 -15.29 9.20 6.81
N PHE A 192 -14.34 8.70 6.00
CA PHE A 192 -13.57 9.54 5.07
C PHE A 192 -14.19 9.66 3.68
N GLN A 193 -15.31 8.98 3.40
CA GLN A 193 -15.95 9.00 2.07
C GLN A 193 -16.48 10.39 1.67
N SER A 194 -16.79 11.24 2.66
CA SER A 194 -17.26 12.61 2.44
C SER A 194 -16.15 13.65 2.31
N ASN A 195 -14.91 13.29 2.63
CA ASN A 195 -13.79 14.23 2.60
C ASN A 195 -13.44 14.56 1.15
N PRO A 196 -13.06 15.82 0.82
CA PRO A 196 -12.47 16.14 -0.47
C PRO A 196 -11.25 15.24 -0.72
N PHE A 197 -11.17 14.62 -1.89
CA PHE A 197 -10.13 13.63 -2.19
C PHE A 197 -9.13 14.14 -3.23
N PHE A 198 -7.84 13.95 -2.95
CA PHE A 198 -6.76 14.31 -3.86
C PHE A 198 -5.77 13.14 -4.03
N ILE A 199 -5.29 12.97 -5.26
CA ILE A 199 -4.21 12.04 -5.59
C ILE A 199 -2.97 12.85 -5.91
N THR A 200 -1.89 12.54 -5.22
CA THR A 200 -0.62 13.26 -5.30
C THR A 200 0.52 12.28 -5.47
N GLY A 201 1.67 12.77 -5.93
CA GLY A 201 2.85 11.94 -6.11
C GLY A 201 4.04 12.72 -6.63
N GLN A 202 5.20 12.06 -6.63
CA GLN A 202 6.48 12.66 -7.03
C GLN A 202 7.21 11.78 -8.06
N SER A 203 8.02 12.40 -8.92
CA SER A 203 8.85 11.70 -9.90
C SER A 203 8.00 10.86 -10.86
N TYR A 204 8.24 9.55 -10.98
CA TYR A 204 7.38 8.65 -11.75
C TYR A 204 5.93 8.57 -11.24
N GLY A 205 5.67 9.05 -10.01
CA GLY A 205 4.33 9.36 -9.53
C GLY A 205 3.56 10.31 -10.45
N GLY A 206 4.26 11.12 -11.26
CA GLY A 206 3.65 11.92 -12.33
C GLY A 206 3.01 11.11 -13.47
N HIS A 207 3.32 9.81 -13.59
CA HIS A 207 2.63 8.86 -14.47
C HIS A 207 1.50 8.12 -13.72
N TYR A 208 1.77 7.71 -12.48
CA TYR A 208 0.78 6.99 -11.66
C TYR A 208 -0.45 7.84 -11.32
N VAL A 209 -0.24 9.09 -10.90
CA VAL A 209 -1.30 10.01 -10.49
C VAL A 209 -2.35 10.21 -11.59
N PRO A 210 -2.00 10.63 -12.83
CA PRO A 210 -3.00 10.80 -13.88
C PRO A 210 -3.62 9.47 -14.32
N ALA A 211 -2.90 8.35 -14.28
CA ALA A 211 -3.47 7.04 -14.62
C ALA A 211 -4.53 6.59 -13.60
N ALA A 212 -4.23 6.72 -12.30
CA ALA A 212 -5.18 6.44 -11.23
C ALA A 212 -6.38 7.39 -11.27
N ALA A 213 -6.14 8.70 -11.42
CA ALA A 213 -7.22 9.68 -11.53
C ALA A 213 -8.14 9.40 -12.72
N ASN A 214 -7.57 9.08 -13.89
CA ASN A 214 -8.32 8.72 -15.08
C ASN A 214 -9.17 7.46 -14.84
N TYR A 215 -8.59 6.43 -14.21
CA TYR A 215 -9.32 5.20 -13.89
C TYR A 215 -10.50 5.47 -12.93
N ILE A 216 -10.28 6.22 -11.86
CA ILE A 216 -11.31 6.59 -10.86
C ILE A 216 -12.47 7.35 -11.52
N VAL A 217 -12.18 8.38 -12.31
CA VAL A 217 -13.22 9.18 -13.00
C VAL A 217 -14.03 8.30 -13.95
N HIS A 218 -13.37 7.38 -14.66
CA HIS A 218 -14.05 6.46 -15.56
C HIS A 218 -14.95 5.45 -14.84
N GLU A 219 -14.54 4.91 -13.68
CA GLU A 219 -15.39 4.01 -12.89
C GLU A 219 -16.56 4.76 -12.26
N GLN A 220 -16.35 5.99 -11.77
CA GLN A 220 -17.43 6.83 -11.24
C GLN A 220 -18.48 7.18 -12.29
N ALA A 221 -18.09 7.35 -13.56
CA ALA A 221 -19.04 7.65 -14.64
C ALA A 221 -19.93 6.46 -15.06
N LYS A 222 -19.62 5.24 -14.60
CA LYS A 222 -20.43 4.04 -14.87
C LYS A 222 -21.52 3.79 -13.82
N ALA A 223 -21.37 4.37 -12.64
CA ALA A 223 -22.31 4.27 -11.52
C ALA A 223 -23.50 5.22 -11.73
#